data_AF-A0A8J0THW8-F1
#
_entry.id   AF-A0A8J0THW8-F1
#
_cell.length_a   1.000
_cell.length_b   1.000
_cell.length_c   1.000
_cell.angle_alpha   90.00
_cell.angle_beta   90.00
_cell.angle_gamma   90.00
#
_symmetry.space_group_name_H-M   'P 1'
#
loop_
_entity.id
_entity.type
_entity.pdbx_description
1 polymer ?
#
loop_
_entity_poly.entity_id
_entity_poly.type
_entity_poly.pdbx_seq_one_letter_code
_entity_poly.pdbx_strand_id
1 'polypeptide(L)'
;MSDNDDIEVESDADKRAHHNALERKRRDHIKDSFHGLRDSVPALQGEKASRAQILDKATEYIQYMRRKNHTHQQDIDDLKRQNALLEQQVRALEKAKSSSQLQSNYSSSESETEEPQSRKKLRMDAS
;
A
#
# COMPACT_ATOMS: atom_id res chain seq x y z
N MET A 1 -25.06 53.51 -51.69
CA MET A 1 -24.20 52.46 -51.12
C MET A 1 -25.03 51.76 -50.08
N SER A 2 -25.58 50.60 -50.44
CA SER A 2 -26.14 49.69 -49.45
C SER A 2 -25.20 48.51 -49.48
N ASP A 3 -24.35 48.42 -48.47
CA ASP A 3 -23.57 47.24 -48.16
C ASP A 3 -24.57 46.12 -47.91
N ASN A 4 -24.81 45.34 -48.97
CA ASN A 4 -25.62 44.15 -48.91
C ASN A 4 -24.71 43.10 -48.27
N ASP A 5 -24.75 43.03 -46.94
CA ASP A 5 -24.11 41.96 -46.17
C ASP A 5 -24.53 40.64 -46.82
N ASP A 6 -23.56 40.03 -47.50
CA ASP A 6 -23.67 38.71 -48.12
C ASP A 6 -23.80 37.72 -46.95
N ILE A 7 -25.02 37.58 -46.45
CA ILE A 7 -25.37 36.52 -45.51
C ILE A 7 -25.17 35.24 -46.30
N GLU A 8 -23.97 34.66 -46.21
CA GLU A 8 -23.65 33.34 -46.73
C GLU A 8 -24.62 32.35 -46.08
N VAL A 9 -25.75 32.11 -46.75
CA VAL A 9 -26.71 31.08 -46.36
C VAL A 9 -26.03 29.75 -46.65
N GLU A 10 -25.35 29.22 -45.64
CA GLU A 10 -24.64 27.94 -45.69
C GLU A 10 -25.58 26.87 -46.28
N SER A 11 -25.17 26.29 -47.40
CA SER A 11 -26.01 25.38 -48.16
C SER A 11 -26.27 24.10 -47.36
N ASP A 12 -27.36 23.40 -47.65
CA ASP A 12 -27.62 22.09 -47.03
C ASP A 12 -26.52 21.05 -47.35
N ALA A 13 -25.71 21.29 -48.38
CA ALA A 13 -24.51 20.49 -48.66
C ALA A 13 -23.38 20.81 -47.67
N ASP A 14 -23.16 22.08 -47.36
CA ASP A 14 -22.12 22.54 -46.43
C ASP A 14 -22.42 22.10 -45.00
N LYS A 15 -23.68 22.22 -44.55
CA LYS A 15 -24.12 21.69 -43.25
C LYS A 15 -23.90 20.19 -43.12
N ARG A 16 -24.18 19.43 -44.19
CA ARG A 16 -23.91 17.97 -44.23
C ARG A 16 -22.41 17.67 -44.22
N ALA A 17 -21.61 18.43 -44.95
CA ALA A 17 -20.16 18.26 -44.98
C ALA A 17 -19.55 18.54 -43.59
N HIS A 18 -19.96 19.63 -42.95
CA HIS A 18 -19.53 20.00 -41.61
C HIS A 18 -19.92 18.94 -40.57
N HIS A 19 -21.17 18.47 -40.59
CA HIS A 19 -21.62 17.38 -39.70
C HIS A 19 -20.78 16.09 -39.90
N ASN A 20 -20.51 15.71 -41.15
CA ASN A 20 -19.68 14.54 -41.46
C ASN A 20 -18.22 14.69 -40.97
N ALA A 21 -17.67 15.90 -41.04
CA ALA A 21 -16.34 16.21 -40.53
C ALA A 21 -16.29 16.08 -38.99
N LEU A 22 -17.28 16.63 -38.29
CA LEU A 22 -17.38 16.51 -36.83
C LEU A 22 -17.53 15.06 -36.38
N GLU A 23 -18.39 14.28 -37.04
CA GLU A 23 -18.56 12.87 -36.66
C GLU A 23 -17.31 12.03 -36.95
N ARG A 24 -16.57 12.33 -38.04
CA ARG A 24 -15.27 11.69 -38.29
C ARG A 24 -14.30 11.97 -37.15
N LYS A 25 -14.16 13.24 -36.75
CA LYS A 25 -13.33 13.63 -35.60
C LYS A 25 -13.75 12.88 -34.33
N ARG A 26 -15.05 12.81 -34.03
CA ARG A 26 -15.58 12.05 -32.89
C ARG A 26 -15.18 10.57 -32.94
N ARG A 27 -15.29 9.92 -34.11
CA ARG A 27 -14.91 8.52 -34.29
C ARG A 27 -13.41 8.29 -34.11
N ASP A 28 -12.57 9.23 -34.53
CA ASP A 28 -11.12 9.15 -34.34
C ASP A 28 -10.77 9.23 -32.84
N HIS A 29 -11.37 10.17 -32.09
CA HIS A 29 -11.20 10.23 -30.63
C HIS A 29 -11.62 8.93 -29.91
N ILE A 30 -12.73 8.31 -30.35
CA ILE A 30 -13.17 7.02 -29.79
C ILE A 30 -12.17 5.93 -30.13
N LYS A 31 -11.65 5.92 -31.35
CA LYS A 31 -10.63 4.96 -31.78
C LYS A 31 -9.39 5.05 -30.89
N ASP A 32 -8.91 6.25 -30.62
CA ASP A 32 -7.76 6.49 -29.74
C ASP A 32 -8.05 6.05 -28.30
N SER A 33 -9.26 6.31 -27.80
CA SER A 33 -9.70 5.81 -26.49
C SER A 33 -9.68 4.28 -26.41
N PHE A 34 -10.10 3.59 -27.48
CA PHE A 34 -10.01 2.13 -27.57
C PHE A 34 -8.57 1.62 -27.60
N HIS A 35 -7.65 2.33 -28.27
CA HIS A 35 -6.23 1.99 -28.23
C HIS A 35 -5.67 2.14 -26.82
N GLY A 36 -5.95 3.25 -26.14
CA GLY A 36 -5.53 3.46 -24.75
C GLY A 36 -6.10 2.41 -23.79
N LEU A 37 -7.36 2.00 -23.98
CA LEU A 37 -7.97 0.94 -23.19
C LEU A 37 -7.28 -0.42 -23.43
N ARG A 38 -7.05 -0.78 -24.70
CA ARG A 38 -6.35 -2.02 -25.06
C ARG A 38 -4.97 -2.09 -24.40
N ASP A 39 -4.20 -1.02 -24.51
CA ASP A 39 -2.82 -0.98 -24.01
C ASP A 39 -2.76 -1.00 -22.47
N SER A 40 -3.87 -0.65 -21.79
CA SER A 40 -3.99 -0.72 -20.33
C SER A 40 -4.38 -2.11 -19.80
N VAL A 41 -4.78 -3.03 -20.68
CA VAL A 41 -5.19 -4.40 -20.32
C VAL A 41 -4.07 -5.37 -20.70
N PRO A 42 -3.33 -5.97 -19.74
CA PRO A 42 -2.14 -6.77 -20.03
C PRO A 42 -2.36 -7.90 -21.04
N ALA A 43 -3.53 -8.56 -20.99
CA ALA A 43 -3.87 -9.66 -21.89
C ALA A 43 -4.10 -9.24 -23.35
N LEU A 44 -4.16 -7.94 -23.65
CA LEU A 44 -4.40 -7.41 -25.00
C LEU A 44 -3.18 -6.67 -25.56
N GLN A 45 -2.12 -6.49 -24.77
CA GLN A 45 -0.94 -5.76 -25.19
C GLN A 45 -0.23 -6.49 -26.34
N GLY A 46 0.04 -5.77 -27.43
CA GLY A 46 0.70 -6.34 -28.61
C GLY A 46 -0.20 -7.20 -29.50
N GLU A 47 -1.48 -7.40 -29.15
CA GLU A 47 -2.41 -8.22 -29.93
C GLU A 47 -3.40 -7.39 -30.75
N LYS A 48 -3.85 -7.95 -31.87
CA LYS A 48 -4.98 -7.42 -32.63
C LYS A 48 -6.28 -7.85 -31.94
N ALA A 49 -6.95 -6.91 -31.28
CA ALA A 49 -8.23 -7.14 -30.60
C ALA A 49 -9.35 -6.31 -31.22
N SER A 50 -10.52 -6.91 -31.40
CA SER A 50 -11.75 -6.18 -31.80
C SER A 50 -12.28 -5.30 -30.66
N ARG A 51 -13.14 -4.33 -30.97
CA ARG A 51 -13.77 -3.47 -29.94
C ARG A 51 -14.52 -4.28 -28.88
N ALA A 52 -15.25 -5.31 -29.28
CA ALA A 52 -15.97 -6.19 -28.35
C ALA A 52 -14.99 -6.89 -27.40
N GLN A 53 -13.94 -7.52 -27.95
CA GLN A 53 -12.91 -8.18 -27.14
C GLN A 53 -12.21 -7.21 -26.18
N ILE A 54 -11.96 -5.96 -26.60
CA ILE A 54 -11.37 -4.94 -25.73
C ILE A 54 -12.28 -4.68 -24.52
N LEU A 55 -13.59 -4.52 -24.73
CA LEU A 55 -14.56 -4.28 -23.65
C LEU A 55 -14.69 -5.50 -22.73
N ASP A 56 -14.78 -6.70 -23.30
CA ASP A 56 -14.90 -7.95 -22.54
C ASP A 56 -13.67 -8.16 -21.64
N LYS A 57 -12.47 -8.07 -22.22
CA LYS A 57 -11.21 -8.24 -21.47
C LYS A 57 -10.93 -7.11 -20.49
N ALA A 58 -11.32 -5.88 -20.79
CA ALA A 58 -11.27 -4.80 -19.80
C ALA A 58 -12.18 -5.09 -18.60
N THR A 59 -13.39 -5.58 -18.85
CA THR A 59 -14.35 -5.94 -17.79
C THR A 59 -13.81 -7.07 -16.92
N GLU A 60 -13.32 -8.15 -17.55
CA GLU A 60 -12.66 -9.26 -16.86
C GLU A 60 -11.48 -8.78 -16.02
N TYR A 61 -10.63 -7.90 -16.58
CA TYR A 61 -9.44 -7.40 -15.90
C TYR A 61 -9.79 -6.53 -14.69
N ILE A 62 -10.81 -5.66 -14.79
CA ILE A 62 -11.30 -4.88 -13.64
C ILE A 62 -11.79 -5.80 -12.52
N GLN A 63 -12.58 -6.83 -12.85
CA GLN A 63 -13.07 -7.79 -11.86
C GLN A 63 -11.94 -8.60 -11.22
N TYR A 64 -10.94 -9.00 -12.02
CA TYR A 64 -9.74 -9.67 -11.54
C TYR A 64 -8.96 -8.77 -10.57
N MET A 65 -8.67 -7.53 -10.96
CA MET A 65 -7.91 -6.59 -10.12
C MET A 65 -8.63 -6.24 -8.82
N ARG A 66 -9.97 -6.14 -8.83
CA ARG A 66 -10.77 -5.97 -7.61
C ARG A 66 -10.57 -7.14 -6.63
N ARG A 67 -10.66 -8.38 -7.11
CA ARG A 67 -10.43 -9.58 -6.29
C ARG A 67 -9.00 -9.64 -5.78
N LYS A 68 -8.03 -9.39 -6.65
CA LYS A 68 -6.60 -9.38 -6.30
C LYS A 68 -6.27 -8.35 -5.22
N ASN A 69 -6.76 -7.12 -5.36
CA ASN A 69 -6.56 -6.07 -4.37
C ASN A 69 -7.23 -6.43 -3.03
N HIS A 70 -8.39 -7.08 -3.07
CA HIS A 70 -9.06 -7.55 -1.85
C HIS A 70 -8.24 -8.59 -1.09
N THR A 71 -7.71 -9.60 -1.80
CA THR A 71 -6.81 -10.59 -1.20
C THR A 71 -5.55 -9.94 -0.63
N HIS A 72 -4.91 -9.05 -1.38
CA HIS A 72 -3.73 -8.33 -0.86
C HIS A 72 -4.05 -7.49 0.38
N GLN A 73 -5.24 -6.89 0.46
CA GLN A 73 -5.66 -6.15 1.65
C GLN A 73 -5.85 -7.09 2.85
N GLN A 74 -6.43 -8.28 2.64
CA GLN A 74 -6.53 -9.30 3.68
C GLN A 74 -5.15 -9.76 4.16
N ASP A 75 -4.23 -10.03 3.25
CA ASP A 75 -2.85 -10.43 3.58
C ASP A 75 -2.14 -9.34 4.42
N ILE A 76 -2.32 -8.06 4.03
CA ILE A 76 -1.78 -6.92 4.78
C ILE A 76 -2.35 -6.87 6.19
N ASP A 77 -3.66 -7.05 6.35
CA ASP A 77 -4.31 -6.97 7.65
C ASP A 77 -3.93 -8.14 8.56
N ASP A 78 -3.77 -9.34 8.00
CA ASP A 78 -3.30 -10.51 8.72
C ASP A 78 -1.84 -10.37 9.16
N LEU A 79 -0.96 -9.88 8.28
CA LEU A 79 0.43 -9.60 8.62
C LEU A 79 0.56 -8.53 9.70
N LYS A 80 -0.26 -7.46 9.65
CA LYS A 80 -0.31 -6.46 10.72
C LYS A 80 -0.72 -7.07 12.06
N ARG A 81 -1.71 -7.97 12.05
CA ARG A 81 -2.16 -8.67 13.26
C ARG A 81 -1.04 -9.56 13.83
N GLN A 82 -0.34 -10.30 12.98
CA GLN A 82 0.80 -11.13 13.38
C GLN A 82 1.96 -10.28 13.94
N ASN A 83 2.32 -9.19 13.27
CA ASN A 83 3.35 -8.27 13.75
C ASN A 83 3.01 -7.68 15.12
N ALA A 84 1.77 -7.26 15.35
CA ALA A 84 1.35 -6.74 16.65
C ALA A 84 1.49 -7.78 17.78
N LEU A 85 1.17 -9.05 17.51
CA LEU A 85 1.36 -10.13 18.46
C LEU A 85 2.83 -10.40 18.75
N LEU A 86 3.68 -10.40 17.71
CA LEU A 86 5.13 -10.59 17.87
C LEU A 86 5.75 -9.42 18.64
N GLU A 87 5.39 -8.17 18.34
CA GLU A 87 5.83 -6.99 19.09
C GLU A 87 5.40 -7.05 20.56
N GLN A 88 4.21 -7.56 20.85
CA GLN A 88 3.77 -7.77 22.23
C GLN A 88 4.62 -8.84 22.94
N GLN A 89 4.93 -9.96 22.26
CA GLN A 89 5.78 -11.02 22.81
C GLN A 89 7.20 -10.52 23.07
N VAL A 90 7.80 -9.78 22.13
CA VAL A 90 9.13 -9.18 22.29
C VAL A 90 9.16 -8.26 23.50
N ARG A 91 8.20 -7.33 23.63
CA ARG A 91 8.10 -6.43 24.79
C ARG A 91 7.96 -7.17 26.11
N ALA A 92 7.15 -8.24 26.14
CA ALA A 92 6.97 -9.05 27.34
C ALA A 92 8.28 -9.77 27.75
N LEU A 93 9.01 -10.33 26.79
CA LEU A 93 10.30 -10.99 27.01
C LEU A 93 11.38 -10.00 27.47
N GLU A 94 11.44 -8.81 26.87
CA GLU A 94 12.36 -7.75 27.29
C GLU A 94 12.10 -7.32 28.74
N LYS A 95 10.82 -7.19 29.13
CA LYS A 95 10.42 -6.88 30.52
C LYS A 95 10.77 -8.02 31.49
N ALA A 96 10.56 -9.28 31.10
CA ALA A 96 10.91 -10.42 31.94
C ALA A 96 12.43 -10.54 32.14
N LYS A 97 13.21 -10.30 31.08
CA LYS A 97 14.68 -10.33 31.13
C LYS A 97 15.26 -9.22 32.02
N SER A 98 14.74 -7.99 31.91
CA SER A 98 15.17 -6.88 32.78
C SER A 98 14.80 -7.11 34.25
N SER A 99 13.61 -7.65 34.52
CA SER A 99 13.18 -8.03 35.87
C SER A 99 14.08 -9.14 36.48
N SER A 100 14.45 -10.14 35.68
CA SER A 100 15.31 -11.24 36.13
C SER A 100 16.75 -10.76 36.43
N GLN A 101 17.29 -9.85 35.61
CA GLN A 101 18.60 -9.22 35.88
C GLN A 101 18.59 -8.42 37.19
N LEU A 102 17.54 -7.63 37.44
CA LEU A 102 17.41 -6.86 38.69
C LEU A 102 17.35 -7.77 39.93
N GLN A 103 16.61 -8.88 39.87
CA GLN A 103 16.60 -9.88 40.95
C GLN A 103 17.99 -10.51 41.18
N SER A 104 18.70 -10.87 40.11
CA SER A 104 20.04 -11.48 40.25
C SER A 104 21.05 -10.50 40.85
N ASN A 105 21.00 -9.22 40.47
CA ASN A 105 21.88 -8.20 41.01
C ASN A 105 21.61 -7.92 42.49
N TYR A 106 20.33 -7.91 42.90
CA TYR A 106 19.96 -7.70 44.30
C TYR A 106 20.42 -8.84 45.22
N SER A 107 20.22 -10.10 44.81
CA SER A 107 20.74 -11.25 45.56
C SER A 107 22.27 -11.30 45.62
N SER A 108 22.97 -10.82 44.58
CA SER A 108 24.44 -10.77 44.60
C SER A 108 24.98 -9.70 45.55
N SER A 109 24.27 -8.58 45.72
CA SER A 109 24.64 -7.54 46.69
C SER A 109 24.32 -7.91 48.15
N GLU A 110 23.31 -8.75 48.38
CA GLU A 110 22.91 -9.18 49.73
C GLU A 110 23.82 -10.28 50.30
N SER A 111 24.59 -10.97 49.44
CA SER A 111 25.59 -11.96 49.85
C SER A 111 26.96 -11.39 50.25
N GLU A 112 27.22 -10.10 50.09
CA GLU A 112 28.52 -9.47 50.42
C GLU A 112 28.60 -8.86 51.85
N THR A 113 27.55 -8.92 52.68
CA THR A 113 27.50 -8.23 53.99
C THR A 113 27.52 -9.10 55.25
N GLU A 114 28.15 -10.29 55.24
CA GLU A 114 28.38 -11.07 56.46
C GLU A 114 29.85 -11.54 56.55
N GLU A 115 30.75 -10.63 56.93
CA GLU A 115 32.07 -10.99 57.47
C GLU A 115 31.95 -11.15 59.00
N PRO A 116 32.09 -12.36 59.57
CA PRO A 116 32.01 -12.53 61.01
C PRO A 116 33.31 -12.04 61.65
N GLN A 117 33.27 -10.87 62.30
CA GLN A 117 34.38 -10.36 63.12
C GLN A 117 34.70 -11.34 64.27
N SER A 118 35.74 -12.14 64.07
CA SER A 118 36.26 -13.06 65.08
C SER A 118 36.79 -12.27 66.29
N ARG A 119 36.08 -12.39 67.41
CA ARG A 119 36.47 -11.94 68.75
C ARG A 119 37.87 -12.43 69.12
N LYS A 120 38.88 -11.55 69.08
CA LYS A 120 40.14 -11.74 69.82
C LYS A 120 39.99 -11.22 71.25
N LYS A 121 39.59 -12.15 72.12
CA LYS A 121 39.78 -12.12 73.57
C LYS A 121 41.28 -12.21 73.87
N LEU A 122 41.90 -11.11 74.33
CA LEU A 122 43.25 -11.14 74.90
C LEU A 122 43.16 -10.91 76.42
N ARG A 123 43.86 -11.78 77.13
CA ARG A 123 43.82 -12.02 78.57
C ARG A 123 44.35 -10.85 79.40
N MET A 124 43.84 -10.79 80.63
CA MET A 124 44.41 -10.11 81.80
C MET A 124 45.85 -10.57 82.12
N ASP A 125 46.55 -9.71 82.86
CA ASP A 125 47.71 -9.90 83.76
C ASP A 125 48.87 -8.96 83.36
N ALA A 126 49.65 -8.32 84.22
CA ALA A 126 49.65 -8.01 85.65
C ALA A 126 50.83 -7.03 85.88
N SER A 127 50.78 -6.28 86.99
CA SER A 127 51.84 -5.45 87.62
C SER A 127 52.20 -4.09 87.01
#